data_AF-A0A6M5IVP2-F1
#
_entry.id   AF-A0A6M5IVP2-F1
#
_cell.length_a   1.000
_cell.length_b   1.000
_cell.length_c   1.000
_cell.angle_alpha   90.00
_cell.angle_beta   90.00
_cell.angle_gamma   90.00
#
_symmetry.space_group_name_H-M   'P 1'
#
loop_
_entity.id
_entity.type
_entity.pdbx_description
1 polymer ?
#
loop_
_entity_poly.entity_id
_entity_poly.type
_entity_poly.pdbx_seq_one_letter_code
_entity_poly.pdbx_strand_id
1 'polypeptide(L)' 'MQVRKTGRRRVSTDAVPGSDPAPQTALPASSPEPTRAAEDTDEAWGAKPPRASAPGPNDARLLRDVPPHW' A
#
# COMPACT_ATOMS: atom_id res chain seq x y z
N MET A 1 22.19 -39.57 -2.56
CA MET A 1 21.76 -38.57 -3.55
C MET A 1 21.77 -37.20 -2.88
N GLN A 2 22.47 -36.23 -3.50
CA GLN A 2 22.24 -34.77 -3.57
C GLN A 2 20.88 -34.24 -3.04
N VAL A 3 20.66 -33.00 -2.55
CA VAL A 3 21.41 -31.72 -2.51
C VAL A 3 20.92 -30.97 -1.25
N ARG A 4 21.80 -30.26 -0.51
CA ARG A 4 21.37 -29.18 0.39
C ARG A 4 21.56 -27.83 -0.32
N LYS A 5 20.46 -27.14 -0.64
CA LYS A 5 20.47 -25.71 -1.01
C LYS A 5 19.22 -25.03 -0.45
N THR A 6 19.33 -24.50 0.77
CA THR A 6 18.37 -23.50 1.27
C THR A 6 18.83 -22.12 0.81
N GLY A 7 18.56 -21.80 -0.45
CA GLY A 7 18.73 -20.46 -1.03
C GLY A 7 17.46 -19.63 -0.94
N ARG A 8 17.60 -18.29 -0.97
CA ARG A 8 16.50 -17.31 -0.90
C ARG A 8 15.56 -17.49 -2.11
N ARG A 9 14.32 -17.93 -1.87
CA ARG A 9 13.25 -18.10 -2.88
C ARG A 9 12.65 -16.77 -3.37
N ARG A 10 13.45 -15.72 -3.57
CA ARG A 10 12.94 -14.44 -4.08
C ARG A 10 13.42 -14.24 -5.49
N VAL A 11 12.46 -14.03 -6.39
CA VAL A 11 12.71 -13.56 -7.75
C VAL A 11 13.31 -12.15 -7.65
N SER A 12 14.45 -11.95 -8.29
CA SER A 12 15.08 -10.64 -8.48
C SER A 12 15.00 -10.28 -9.96
N THR A 13 14.73 -9.01 -10.26
CA THR A 13 14.85 -8.46 -11.61
C THR A 13 16.23 -7.85 -11.79
N ASP A 14 16.76 -7.91 -13.00
CA ASP A 14 18.00 -7.19 -13.34
C ASP A 14 17.78 -5.68 -13.29
N ALA A 15 18.82 -4.94 -12.89
CA ALA A 15 18.79 -3.48 -12.89
C ALA A 15 18.74 -2.97 -14.34
N VAL A 16 17.88 -1.99 -14.61
CA VAL A 16 17.72 -1.34 -15.91
C VAL A 16 18.56 -0.04 -15.92
N PRO A 17 19.14 0.40 -17.05
CA PRO A 17 19.84 1.68 -17.10
C PRO A 17 18.96 2.82 -16.56
N GLY A 18 19.43 3.52 -15.53
CA GLY A 18 18.69 4.58 -14.83
C GLY A 18 17.90 4.13 -13.60
N SER A 19 17.78 2.82 -13.33
CA SER A 19 17.30 2.34 -12.03
C SER A 19 18.44 2.39 -11.01
N ASP A 20 18.21 2.96 -9.83
CA ASP A 20 19.09 2.79 -8.69
C ASP A 20 18.82 1.41 -8.07
N PRO A 21 19.73 0.42 -8.19
CA PRO A 21 19.54 -0.90 -7.61
C PRO A 21 19.79 -0.92 -6.10
N ALA A 22 20.32 0.18 -5.54
CA ALA A 22 20.51 0.27 -4.10
C ALA A 22 19.12 0.31 -3.43
N PRO A 23 18.89 -0.51 -2.38
CA PRO A 23 17.73 -0.27 -1.53
C PRO A 23 17.80 1.18 -1.08
N GLN A 24 16.70 1.93 -1.19
CA GLN A 24 16.57 3.27 -0.62
C GLN A 24 16.84 3.13 0.87
N THR A 25 18.11 3.31 1.22
CA THR A 25 18.60 3.14 2.58
C THR A 25 17.99 4.29 3.35
N ALA A 26 17.54 4.01 4.58
CA ALA A 26 17.02 5.02 5.50
C ALA A 26 17.90 6.26 5.37
N LEU A 27 17.26 7.38 5.04
CA LEU A 27 17.88 8.69 4.84
C LEU A 27 19.02 8.86 5.87
N PRO A 28 20.24 9.26 5.45
CA PRO A 28 21.32 9.49 6.41
C PRO A 28 20.81 10.44 7.51
N ALA A 29 21.29 10.32 8.74
CA ALA A 29 20.77 11.14 9.86
C ALA A 29 20.85 12.67 9.62
N SER A 30 21.59 13.11 8.60
CA SER A 30 21.69 14.49 8.12
C SER A 30 20.62 14.89 7.09
N SER A 31 19.81 13.96 6.60
CA SER A 31 18.72 14.24 5.69
C SER A 31 17.53 14.80 6.46
N PRO A 32 16.83 15.81 5.92
CA PRO A 32 15.61 16.28 6.53
C PRO A 32 14.61 15.12 6.62
N GLU A 33 13.99 14.98 7.78
CA GLU A 33 12.86 14.07 7.97
C GLU A 33 11.82 14.33 6.87
N PRO A 34 11.26 13.29 6.24
CA PRO A 34 10.23 13.48 5.23
C PRO A 34 9.05 14.21 5.85
N THR A 35 8.75 15.40 5.32
CA THR A 35 7.60 16.18 5.76
C THR A 35 6.32 15.57 5.16
N ARG A 36 5.35 15.30 6.02
CA ARG A 36 4.01 14.86 5.61
C ARG A 36 3.38 15.87 4.65
N ALA A 37 2.86 15.40 3.53
CA ALA A 37 2.15 16.25 2.58
C ALA A 37 0.87 16.82 3.23
N ALA A 38 0.40 17.99 2.78
CA ALA A 38 -0.76 18.62 3.40
C ALA A 38 -2.05 17.80 3.24
N GLU A 39 -2.14 17.04 2.15
CA GLU A 39 -3.22 16.10 1.83
C GLU A 39 -3.12 14.77 2.58
N ASP A 40 -1.94 14.42 3.11
CA ASP A 40 -1.71 13.21 3.87
C ASP A 40 -2.26 13.41 5.28
N THR A 41 -3.56 13.18 5.42
CA THR A 41 -4.31 13.29 6.67
C THR A 41 -4.88 11.93 7.04
N ASP A 42 -5.00 11.66 8.34
CA ASP A 42 -5.55 10.39 8.83
C ASP A 42 -6.98 10.14 8.33
N GLU A 43 -7.73 11.20 8.05
CA GLU A 43 -9.04 11.16 7.41
C GLU A 43 -8.98 10.71 5.95
N ALA A 44 -8.01 11.20 5.16
CA ALA A 44 -7.77 10.73 3.79
C ALA A 44 -7.39 9.25 3.72
N TRP A 45 -6.77 8.72 4.79
CA TRP A 45 -6.42 7.31 4.93
C TRP A 45 -7.49 6.46 5.62
N GLY A 46 -8.65 7.03 5.98
CA GLY A 46 -9.77 6.31 6.59
C GLY A 46 -9.54 5.88 8.04
N ALA A 47 -8.53 6.41 8.73
CA ALA A 47 -8.28 6.12 10.15
C ALA A 47 -9.31 6.75 11.09
N LYS A 48 -10.08 7.72 10.60
CA LYS A 48 -11.26 8.23 11.29
C LYS A 48 -12.51 7.60 10.67
N PRO A 49 -13.31 6.83 11.43
CA PRO A 49 -14.59 6.39 10.92
C PRO A 49 -15.42 7.63 10.56
N PRO A 50 -16.06 7.66 9.38
CA PRO A 50 -16.92 8.78 9.02
C PRO A 50 -17.94 8.96 10.16
N ARG A 51 -18.14 10.20 10.63
CA ARG A 51 -19.16 10.54 11.64
C ARG A 51 -20.53 10.13 11.09
N ALA A 52 -20.95 8.89 11.35
CA ALA A 52 -22.20 8.28 10.89
C ALA A 52 -22.77 8.98 9.66
N SER A 53 -22.00 9.02 8.56
CA SER A 53 -22.50 9.61 7.33
C SER A 53 -23.67 8.74 6.93
N ALA A 54 -24.86 9.35 6.82
CA ALA A 54 -25.99 8.67 6.25
C ALA A 54 -25.55 8.01 4.93
N PRO A 55 -25.94 6.75 4.67
CA PRO A 55 -25.51 6.03 3.49
C PRO A 55 -25.73 6.90 2.26
N GLY A 56 -24.64 7.11 1.50
CA GLY A 56 -24.70 7.91 0.30
C GLY A 56 -25.59 7.24 -0.75
N PRO A 57 -25.94 7.95 -1.84
CA PRO A 57 -26.72 7.38 -2.93
C PRO A 57 -26.12 6.08 -3.49
N ASN A 58 -24.79 5.93 -3.44
CA ASN A 58 -24.08 4.72 -3.86
C ASN A 58 -24.28 3.55 -2.87
N ASP A 59 -24.17 3.80 -1.57
CA ASP A 59 -24.36 2.77 -0.54
C ASP A 59 -25.79 2.23 -0.57
N ALA A 60 -26.77 3.11 -0.81
CA ALA A 60 -28.17 2.73 -0.98
C ALA A 60 -28.40 1.87 -2.24
N ARG A 61 -27.63 2.06 -3.30
CA ARG A 61 -27.69 1.22 -4.51
C ARG A 61 -27.05 -0.15 -4.27
N LEU A 62 -25.88 -0.19 -3.64
CA LEU A 62 -25.19 -1.45 -3.33
C LEU A 62 -26.02 -2.41 -2.47
N LEU A 63 -26.79 -1.88 -1.51
CA LEU A 63 -27.71 -2.68 -0.69
C LEU A 63 -28.90 -3.24 -1.49
N ARG A 64 -29.29 -2.58 -2.58
CA ARG A 64 -30.40 -3.02 -3.45
C ARG A 64 -29.92 -3.99 -4.52
N ASP A 65 -28.70 -3.79 -5.02
CA ASP A 65 -28.11 -4.54 -6.10
C ASP A 65 -27.41 -5.83 -5.61
N VAL A 66 -27.82 -6.39 -4.47
CA VAL A 66 -27.29 -7.66 -3.97
C VAL A 66 -27.87 -8.81 -4.81
N PRO A 67 -27.04 -9.52 -5.61
CA PRO A 67 -27.53 -10.63 -6.40
C PRO A 67 -28.02 -11.75 -5.47
N PRO A 68 -29.07 -12.50 -5.87
CA PRO A 68 -29.57 -13.59 -5.05
C PRO A 68 -28.48 -14.66 -4.91
N HIS A 69 -28.35 -15.21 -3.69
CA HIS A 69 -27.41 -16.29 -3.40
C HIS A 69 -28.03 -17.59 -3.91
N TRP A 70 -27.71 -17.98 -5.14
CA TRP A 70 -28.04 -19.29 -5.69
C TRP A 70 -26.77 -19.96 -6.18
#